data_AF-A0A537LEU0-F1
#
_entry.id   AF-A0A537LEU0-F1
#
_cell.length_a   1.000
_cell.length_b   1.000
_cell.length_c   1.000
_cell.angle_alpha   90.00
_cell.angle_beta   90.00
_cell.angle_gamma   90.00
#
_symmetry.space_group_name_H-M   'P 1'
#
loop_
_entity.id
_entity.type
_entity.pdbx_description
1 polymer ?
#
loop_
_entity_poly.entity_id
_entity_poly.type
_entity_poly.pdbx_seq_one_letter_code
_entity_poly.pdbx_strand_id
1 'polypeptide(L)'
;MSKLFLMVMVGTLALAQIVPSCGGEEQTIVGWVARKFASGFRNAYIVQINNVEYEVPQDFYDVVRVGDLVKQEHGIWTIVKRAGGS
;
A
#
# COMPACT_ATOMS: atom_id res chain seq x y z
N MET A 1 47.62 43.01 -1.64
CA MET A 1 46.82 42.70 -0.43
C MET A 1 45.35 43.03 -0.71
N SER A 2 44.42 42.49 0.10
CA SER A 2 42.95 42.37 -0.08
C SER A 2 42.56 41.11 -0.88
N LYS A 3 42.20 39.95 -0.29
CA LYS A 3 41.30 39.61 0.84
C LYS A 3 39.88 40.17 0.68
N LEU A 4 39.07 39.41 -0.05
CA LEU A 4 37.60 39.33 0.03
C LEU A 4 37.27 37.95 -0.59
N PHE A 5 37.24 36.82 0.13
CA PHE A 5 36.21 36.37 1.07
C PHE A 5 34.81 36.90 0.75
N LEU A 6 34.12 36.15 -0.11
CA LEU A 6 32.67 35.95 -0.20
C LEU A 6 32.46 35.20 -1.52
N MET A 7 31.61 34.18 -1.68
CA MET A 7 30.51 33.71 -0.88
C MET A 7 30.21 32.31 -1.41
N VAL A 8 30.03 31.37 -0.50
CA VAL A 8 29.54 30.02 -0.74
C VAL A 8 28.24 30.12 -1.55
N MET A 9 28.29 29.81 -2.86
CA MET A 9 27.10 29.59 -3.67
C MET A 9 26.92 28.09 -3.86
N VAL A 10 26.76 27.39 -2.72
CA VAL A 10 26.12 26.07 -2.67
C VAL A 10 24.62 26.34 -2.77
N GLY A 11 24.19 26.75 -3.95
CA GLY A 11 22.80 26.95 -4.31
C GLY A 11 22.24 25.66 -4.87
N THR A 12 21.75 24.81 -3.98
CA THR A 12 20.71 23.79 -4.17
C THR A 12 20.13 23.71 -5.58
N LEU A 13 20.71 22.86 -6.43
CA LEU A 13 19.90 22.16 -7.43
C LEU A 13 19.04 21.20 -6.63
N ALA A 14 17.83 21.67 -6.31
CA ALA A 14 16.75 20.81 -5.87
C ALA A 14 16.62 19.71 -6.92
N LEU A 15 17.14 18.52 -6.62
CA LEU A 15 16.59 17.32 -7.19
C LEU A 15 15.16 17.32 -6.70
N ALA A 16 14.24 17.80 -7.53
CA ALA A 16 12.87 17.33 -7.50
C ALA A 16 13.00 15.82 -7.65
N GLN A 17 13.10 15.16 -6.50
CA GLN A 17 13.11 13.71 -6.40
C GLN A 17 11.69 13.35 -6.81
N ILE A 18 11.54 13.15 -8.11
CA ILE A 18 10.74 12.11 -8.72
C ILE A 18 9.58 11.77 -7.78
N VAL A 19 8.47 12.49 -7.92
CA VAL A 19 7.18 11.99 -7.46
C VAL A 19 7.13 10.52 -7.89
N PRO A 20 7.06 9.56 -6.96
CA PRO A 20 7.05 8.16 -7.35
C PRO A 20 5.77 7.97 -8.16
N SER A 21 5.98 7.82 -9.46
CA SER A 21 5.18 7.06 -10.40
C SER A 21 3.66 7.18 -10.25
N CYS A 22 3.07 8.11 -11.02
CA CYS A 22 1.79 7.83 -11.67
C CYS A 22 2.03 6.68 -12.66
N GLY A 23 2.04 5.46 -12.13
CA GLY A 23 2.54 4.25 -12.78
C GLY A 23 2.80 3.24 -11.68
N GLY A 24 1.77 2.98 -10.89
CA GLY A 24 1.83 2.08 -9.76
C GLY A 24 2.34 0.75 -10.26
N GLU A 25 3.52 0.37 -9.79
CA GLU A 25 4.01 -0.99 -9.88
C GLU A 25 2.88 -1.87 -9.38
N GLU A 26 2.33 -2.70 -10.26
CA GLU A 26 1.19 -3.53 -9.91
C GLU A 26 1.67 -4.58 -8.93
N GLN A 27 1.53 -4.27 -7.63
CA GLN A 27 1.99 -5.14 -6.57
C GLN A 27 1.04 -6.33 -6.48
N THR A 28 1.51 -7.50 -6.91
CA THR A 28 0.80 -8.74 -6.65
C THR A 28 0.86 -9.06 -5.16
N ILE A 29 -0.29 -8.98 -4.48
CA ILE A 29 -0.40 -9.34 -3.06
C ILE A 29 -0.81 -10.80 -3.00
N VAL A 30 -0.13 -11.61 -2.19
CA VAL A 30 -0.59 -12.96 -1.82
C VAL A 30 -0.36 -13.16 -0.33
N GLY A 31 -1.40 -13.55 0.41
CA GLY A 31 -1.25 -13.83 1.82
C GLY A 31 -2.54 -14.17 2.55
N TRP A 32 -2.38 -14.59 3.80
CA TRP A 32 -3.48 -14.96 4.67
C TRP A 32 -4.07 -13.73 5.35
N VAL A 33 -5.40 -13.65 5.39
CA VAL A 33 -6.11 -12.59 6.10
C VAL A 33 -5.97 -12.82 7.60
N ALA A 34 -5.21 -11.97 8.27
CA ALA A 34 -5.01 -12.02 9.71
C ALA A 34 -6.17 -11.35 10.48
N ARG A 35 -6.67 -10.22 9.96
CA ARG A 35 -7.76 -9.43 10.55
C ARG A 35 -8.56 -8.73 9.45
N LYS A 36 -9.80 -8.34 9.74
CA LYS A 36 -10.59 -7.43 8.91
C LYS A 36 -11.44 -6.52 9.80
N PHE A 37 -11.60 -5.26 9.41
CA PHE A 37 -12.41 -4.28 10.13
C PHE A 37 -12.87 -3.15 9.20
N ALA A 38 -13.97 -2.49 9.54
CA ALA A 38 -14.41 -1.27 8.87
C ALA A 38 -13.88 -0.05 9.61
N SER A 39 -13.35 0.93 8.87
CA SER A 39 -12.88 2.19 9.43
C SER A 39 -13.91 3.29 9.16
N GLY A 40 -14.67 3.66 10.19
CA GLY A 40 -15.67 4.74 10.11
C GLY A 40 -15.07 6.12 9.83
N PHE A 41 -13.80 6.34 10.18
CA PHE A 41 -13.12 7.60 9.89
C PHE A 41 -12.79 7.75 8.39
N ARG A 42 -12.47 6.65 7.72
CA ARG A 42 -12.09 6.64 6.29
C ARG A 42 -13.22 6.25 5.36
N ASN A 43 -14.38 5.83 5.89
CA ASN A 43 -15.44 5.16 5.13
C ASN A 43 -14.88 4.02 4.27
N ALA A 44 -13.94 3.24 4.83
CA ALA A 44 -13.16 2.24 4.11
C ALA A 44 -13.23 0.86 4.79
N TYR A 45 -13.12 -0.19 3.98
CA TYR A 45 -13.08 -1.58 4.43
C TYR A 45 -11.64 -2.09 4.40
N ILE A 46 -11.13 -2.55 5.53
CA ILE A 46 -9.72 -2.89 5.69
C ILE A 46 -9.56 -4.38 5.97
N VAL A 47 -8.62 -5.01 5.26
CA VAL A 47 -8.10 -6.34 5.58
C VAL A 47 -6.62 -6.24 5.92
N GLN A 48 -6.18 -6.99 6.91
CA GLN A 48 -4.76 -7.10 7.26
C GLN A 48 -4.19 -8.40 6.71
N ILE A 49 -3.16 -8.30 5.88
CA ILE A 49 -2.46 -9.42 5.24
C ILE A 49 -0.98 -9.24 5.49
N ASN A 50 -0.28 -10.26 6.01
CA ASN A 50 1.15 -10.18 6.32
C ASN A 50 1.55 -8.94 7.15
N ASN A 51 0.74 -8.58 8.16
CA ASN A 51 0.85 -7.35 8.97
C ASN A 51 0.68 -6.00 8.24
N VAL A 52 0.35 -6.01 6.95
CA VAL A 52 0.05 -4.80 6.17
C VAL A 52 -1.46 -4.65 6.03
N GLU A 53 -1.96 -3.42 6.19
CA GLU A 53 -3.38 -3.09 6.03
C GLU A 53 -3.66 -2.66 4.60
N TYR A 54 -4.68 -3.26 4.00
CA TYR A 54 -5.13 -2.97 2.65
C TYR A 54 -6.59 -2.57 2.65
N GLU A 55 -6.89 -1.49 1.94
CA GLU A 55 -8.26 -1.14 1.61
C GLU A 55 -8.78 -2.06 0.51
N VAL A 56 -10.00 -2.57 0.71
CA VAL A 56 -10.65 -3.49 -0.21
C VAL A 56 -12.05 -2.99 -0.58
N PRO A 57 -12.56 -3.38 -1.75
CA PRO A 57 -13.95 -3.18 -2.10
C PRO A 57 -14.91 -3.83 -1.09
N GLN A 58 -16.09 -3.23 -0.90
CA GLN A 58 -17.09 -3.70 0.07
C GLN A 58 -17.56 -5.13 -0.23
N ASP A 59 -17.83 -5.44 -1.50
CA ASP A 59 -18.27 -6.75 -1.96
C ASP A 59 -17.26 -7.85 -1.62
N PHE A 60 -15.96 -7.56 -1.78
CA PHE A 60 -14.90 -8.46 -1.34
C PHE A 60 -14.85 -8.57 0.19
N TYR A 61 -14.95 -7.43 0.89
CA TYR A 61 -14.97 -7.39 2.35
C TYR A 61 -16.09 -8.25 2.92
N ASP A 62 -17.29 -8.24 2.34
CA ASP A 62 -18.45 -8.96 2.85
C ASP A 62 -18.25 -10.48 2.84
N VAL A 63 -17.51 -11.00 1.85
CA VAL A 63 -17.32 -12.45 1.65
C VAL A 63 -16.01 -13.01 2.21
N VAL A 64 -14.98 -12.17 2.38
CA VAL A 64 -13.67 -12.61 2.89
C VAL A 64 -13.70 -12.86 4.40
N ARG A 65 -13.02 -13.91 4.82
CA ARG A 65 -12.92 -14.31 6.24
C ARG A 65 -11.48 -14.24 6.73
N VAL A 66 -11.33 -14.05 8.04
CA VAL A 66 -10.04 -14.26 8.71
C VAL A 66 -9.61 -15.71 8.48
N GLY A 67 -8.36 -15.91 8.06
CA GLY A 67 -7.81 -17.19 7.68
C GLY A 67 -8.08 -17.60 6.22
N ASP A 68 -8.71 -16.77 5.39
CA ASP A 68 -8.73 -16.98 3.94
C ASP A 68 -7.35 -16.63 3.35
N LEU A 69 -6.85 -17.42 2.41
CA LEU A 69 -5.71 -17.06 1.56
C LEU A 69 -6.25 -16.23 0.39
N VAL A 70 -5.73 -15.02 0.21
CA VAL A 70 -6.20 -14.09 -0.80
C VAL A 70 -5.06 -13.64 -1.70
N LYS A 71 -5.45 -13.16 -2.88
CA LYS A 71 -4.56 -12.60 -3.89
C LYS A 71 -5.12 -11.29 -4.42
N GLN A 72 -4.27 -10.29 -4.66
CA GLN A 72 -4.60 -9.11 -5.46
C GLN A 72 -3.72 -9.08 -6.70
N GLU A 73 -4.35 -8.96 -7.87
CA GLU A 73 -3.68 -8.72 -9.15
C GLU A 73 -4.55 -7.79 -9.99
N HIS A 74 -3.94 -6.83 -10.69
CA HIS A 74 -4.65 -5.84 -11.51
C HIS A 74 -5.80 -5.14 -10.76
N GLY A 75 -5.64 -4.91 -9.45
CA GLY A 75 -6.66 -4.31 -8.57
C GLY A 75 -7.82 -5.25 -8.20
N ILE A 76 -7.80 -6.51 -8.66
CA ILE A 76 -8.85 -7.50 -8.41
C ILE A 76 -8.45 -8.37 -7.22
N TRP A 77 -9.32 -8.40 -6.22
CA TRP A 77 -9.17 -9.26 -5.05
C TRP A 77 -9.84 -10.62 -5.27
N THR A 78 -9.10 -11.70 -5.04
CA THR A 78 -9.56 -13.08 -5.20
C THR A 78 -9.27 -13.89 -3.94
N ILE A 79 -10.21 -14.71 -3.50
CA ILE A 79 -9.97 -15.71 -2.45
C ILE A 79 -9.45 -16.98 -3.10
N VAL A 80 -8.18 -17.30 -2.84
CA VAL A 80 -7.47 -18.47 -3.38
C VAL A 80 -7.80 -19.72 -2.58
N LYS A 81 -7.89 -19.61 -1.25
CA LYS A 81 -8.24 -20.72 -0.35
C LYS A 81 -9.08 -20.24 0.81
N ARG A 82 -10.10 -21.02 1.20
CA ARG A 82 -10.97 -20.70 2.33
C ARG A 82 -10.39 -21.16 3.66
N ALA A 83 -10.63 -20.38 4.70
CA ALA A 83 -10.39 -20.78 6.08
C ALA A 83 -11.11 -22.11 6.38
N GLY A 84 -10.37 -23.11 6.86
CA GLY A 84 -10.93 -24.43 7.20
C GLY A 84 -11.32 -25.29 6.00
N GLY A 85 -11.08 -24.85 4.77
CA GLY A 85 -11.24 -25.68 3.58
C GLY A 85 -9.97 -26.47 3.30
N SER A 86 -10.07 -27.80 3.20
CA SER A 86 -9.00 -28.68 2.70
C SER A 86 -8.69 -28.36 1.25
#